data_AF-A0A9E6TT47-F1
#
_entry.id   AF-A0A9E6TT47-F1
#
_cell.length_a   1.000
_cell.length_b   1.000
_cell.length_c   1.000
_cell.angle_alpha   90.00
_cell.angle_beta   90.00
_cell.angle_gamma   90.00
#
_symmetry.space_group_name_H-M   'P 1'
#
loop_
_entity.id
_entity.type
_entity.pdbx_description
1 polymer ?
#
loop_
_entity_poly.entity_id
_entity_poly.type
_entity_poly.pdbx_seq_one_letter_code
_entity_poly.pdbx_strand_id
1 'polypeptide(L)'
;MSILHSTPRADGFHMPAEWAPQTQVWMIWPERPDNWRLGGKPAQAAHAAVAKAIARFQPVTVAVSASQYENARARLDVPNIRVVEMSSDDAWVRDSGPTFVINDQGEVRGVHWGFNAWGGFDGGLYFPWNRDEQVGGKILEIERCQEYRTEGFVLEGGSIHVDGEGTVITTEECLLNRNRNPHLGREEIEKVLGEHLAVEKVIWLPDGLFNDETDGHVDNFCCYVRPGEVLLAWTDDPQDPNYPRCQAAMNVLENARDAKGRAFVVHKMPIPGPLYATEEECAGVDAVAGSQERNPSVRLAGSYVNFLIVNGGIIAPSFDDPKDAIAREILQKLFPQHEVVMVPGRELLLGGGNIHCLTQQQPAPHRG
;
A
#
# COMPACT_ATOMS: atom_id res chain seq x y z
N MET A 1 4.90 25.79 -0.81
CA MET A 1 4.07 25.62 0.41
C MET A 1 4.98 25.59 1.64
N SER A 2 4.49 25.80 2.86
CA SER A 2 5.36 25.79 4.06
C SER A 2 5.39 24.39 4.67
N ILE A 3 6.57 23.78 4.75
CA ILE A 3 6.83 22.61 5.60
C ILE A 3 6.52 23.02 7.05
N LEU A 4 5.71 22.21 7.74
CA LEU A 4 5.33 22.43 9.12
C LEU A 4 6.40 21.84 10.06
N HIS A 5 6.65 22.53 11.18
CA HIS A 5 7.59 22.10 12.22
C HIS A 5 6.90 21.49 13.45
N SER A 6 5.56 21.53 13.49
CA SER A 6 4.71 20.82 14.43
C SER A 6 4.47 19.38 13.95
N THR A 7 3.72 18.59 14.72
CA THR A 7 3.28 17.24 14.32
C THR A 7 1.77 17.23 14.06
N PRO A 8 1.26 16.29 13.23
CA PRO A 8 -0.18 16.08 13.04
C PRO A 8 -0.96 16.03 14.35
N ARG A 9 -0.51 15.23 15.32
CA ARG A 9 -1.16 15.14 16.64
C ARG A 9 -1.22 16.49 17.36
N ALA A 10 -0.14 17.27 17.36
CA ALA A 10 -0.09 18.56 18.03
C ALA A 10 -1.05 19.59 17.40
N ASP A 11 -1.31 19.45 16.10
CA ASP A 11 -2.19 20.34 15.34
C ASP A 11 -3.64 19.83 15.24
N GLY A 12 -3.97 18.72 15.90
CA GLY A 12 -5.31 18.13 15.87
C GLY A 12 -5.65 17.37 14.58
N PHE A 13 -4.63 16.91 13.85
CA PHE A 13 -4.77 16.07 12.66
C PHE A 13 -4.53 14.59 12.99
N HIS A 14 -5.23 13.70 12.29
CA HIS A 14 -5.04 12.25 12.38
C HIS A 14 -5.13 11.60 11.00
N MET A 15 -4.51 10.43 10.84
CA MET A 15 -4.74 9.61 9.64
C MET A 15 -6.11 8.94 9.77
N PRO A 16 -7.07 9.22 8.88
CA PRO A 16 -8.36 8.54 8.92
C PRO A 16 -8.23 7.09 8.48
N ALA A 17 -9.21 6.26 8.87
CA ALA A 17 -9.32 4.91 8.33
C ALA A 17 -9.49 4.92 6.81
N GLU A 18 -9.06 3.87 6.10
CA GLU A 18 -9.18 3.83 4.65
C GLU A 18 -10.63 3.82 4.16
N TRP A 19 -11.58 3.30 4.94
CA TRP A 19 -13.01 3.37 4.61
C TRP A 19 -13.66 4.73 4.90
N ALA A 20 -12.93 5.71 5.43
CA ALA A 20 -13.44 7.06 5.56
C ALA A 20 -13.75 7.63 4.15
N PRO A 21 -14.73 8.54 4.00
CA PRO A 21 -15.04 9.14 2.71
C PRO A 21 -13.80 9.73 2.05
N GLN A 22 -13.63 9.50 0.75
CA GLN A 22 -12.46 9.88 -0.04
C GLN A 22 -12.84 10.86 -1.15
N THR A 23 -11.95 11.80 -1.47
CA THR A 23 -12.11 12.74 -2.59
C THR A 23 -11.56 12.18 -3.90
N GLN A 24 -10.46 11.43 -3.84
CA GLN A 24 -9.83 10.81 -5.00
C GLN A 24 -8.83 9.73 -4.60
N VAL A 25 -8.35 8.98 -5.58
CA VAL A 25 -7.19 8.06 -5.45
C VAL A 25 -6.06 8.53 -6.35
N TRP A 26 -4.83 8.44 -5.87
CA TRP A 26 -3.61 8.63 -6.63
C TRP A 26 -3.04 7.29 -7.09
N MET A 27 -2.45 7.28 -8.29
CA MET A 27 -1.67 6.18 -8.87
C MET A 27 -0.47 6.76 -9.61
N ILE A 28 0.58 5.96 -9.82
CA ILE A 28 1.68 6.27 -10.74
C ILE A 28 1.64 5.29 -11.92
N TRP A 29 2.04 5.75 -13.10
CA TRP A 29 2.09 4.94 -14.30
C TRP A 29 3.41 4.16 -14.43
N PRO A 30 3.37 2.85 -14.70
CA PRO A 30 4.58 2.01 -14.74
C PRO A 30 5.27 2.11 -16.09
N GLU A 31 6.60 2.14 -16.08
CA GLU A 31 7.39 2.16 -17.32
C GLU A 31 8.80 1.57 -17.25
N ARG A 32 9.43 1.48 -16.06
CA ARG A 32 10.82 1.01 -15.96
C ARG A 32 10.96 -0.44 -16.43
N PRO A 33 11.86 -0.74 -17.39
CA PRO A 33 11.91 -2.05 -18.04
C PRO A 33 12.63 -3.13 -17.21
N ASP A 34 13.39 -2.72 -16.21
CA ASP A 34 14.12 -3.56 -15.25
C ASP A 34 13.28 -3.99 -14.05
N ASN A 35 12.00 -3.59 -14.02
CA ASN A 35 10.98 -4.18 -13.15
C ASN A 35 9.81 -4.73 -13.99
N TRP A 36 9.31 -3.93 -14.93
CA TRP A 36 8.12 -4.25 -15.70
C TRP A 36 8.45 -4.85 -17.06
N ARG A 37 8.16 -6.15 -17.22
CA ARG A 37 8.47 -6.92 -18.43
C ARG A 37 7.95 -6.27 -19.71
N LEU A 38 8.64 -6.53 -20.82
CA LEU A 38 8.28 -6.06 -22.17
C LEU A 38 8.10 -4.54 -22.24
N GLY A 39 8.99 -3.79 -21.57
CA GLY A 39 8.94 -2.33 -21.50
C GLY A 39 7.67 -1.80 -20.84
N GLY A 40 7.14 -2.53 -19.86
CA GLY A 40 5.97 -2.18 -19.05
C GLY A 40 4.61 -2.26 -19.75
N LYS A 41 4.50 -2.70 -21.01
CA LYS A 41 3.21 -2.69 -21.72
C LYS A 41 2.10 -3.53 -21.06
N PRO A 42 2.39 -4.74 -20.53
CA PRO A 42 1.40 -5.51 -19.77
C PRO A 42 1.00 -4.80 -18.47
N ALA A 43 1.98 -4.31 -17.70
CA ALA A 43 1.73 -3.58 -16.45
C ALA A 43 0.89 -2.32 -16.67
N GLN A 44 1.15 -1.57 -17.74
CA GLN A 44 0.37 -0.39 -18.15
C GLN A 44 -1.10 -0.74 -18.44
N ALA A 45 -1.37 -1.91 -19.05
CA ALA A 45 -2.73 -2.38 -19.26
C ALA A 45 -3.42 -2.74 -17.94
N ALA A 46 -2.70 -3.42 -17.03
CA ALA A 46 -3.21 -3.76 -15.70
C ALA A 46 -3.48 -2.52 -14.83
N HIS A 47 -2.57 -1.55 -14.80
CA HIS A 47 -2.78 -0.27 -14.10
C HIS A 47 -3.97 0.50 -14.67
N ALA A 48 -4.13 0.51 -15.99
CA ALA A 48 -5.31 1.13 -16.61
C ALA A 48 -6.62 0.42 -16.21
N ALA A 49 -6.61 -0.91 -16.05
CA ALA A 49 -7.78 -1.66 -15.58
C ALA A 49 -8.12 -1.29 -14.12
N VAL A 50 -7.13 -1.22 -13.23
CA VAL A 50 -7.30 -0.77 -11.84
C VAL A 50 -7.84 0.67 -11.79
N ALA A 51 -7.21 1.60 -12.50
CA ALA A 51 -7.63 3.00 -12.52
C ALA A 51 -9.08 3.15 -13.02
N LYS A 52 -9.47 2.41 -14.08
CA LYS A 52 -10.85 2.40 -14.58
C LYS A 52 -11.83 1.77 -13.60
N ALA A 53 -11.41 0.74 -12.86
CA ALA A 53 -12.25 0.13 -11.82
C ALA A 53 -12.53 1.12 -10.68
N ILE A 54 -11.52 1.87 -10.23
CA ILE A 54 -11.65 2.91 -9.20
C ILE A 54 -12.52 4.07 -9.70
N ALA A 55 -12.32 4.51 -10.95
CA ALA A 55 -13.03 5.66 -11.56
C ALA A 55 -14.56 5.52 -11.60
N ARG A 56 -15.08 4.30 -11.42
CA ARG A 56 -16.51 4.01 -11.27
C ARG A 56 -17.10 4.56 -9.97
N PHE A 57 -16.27 4.73 -8.93
CA PHE A 57 -16.70 5.09 -7.58
C PHE A 57 -16.23 6.48 -7.17
N GLN A 58 -15.04 6.90 -7.60
CA GLN A 58 -14.47 8.20 -7.24
C GLN A 58 -13.39 8.64 -8.25
N PRO A 59 -13.02 9.93 -8.27
CA PRO A 59 -11.94 10.43 -9.12
C PRO A 59 -10.60 9.73 -8.91
N VAL A 60 -9.83 9.59 -10.00
CA VAL A 60 -8.47 9.05 -10.00
C VAL A 60 -7.52 10.07 -10.62
N THR A 61 -6.36 10.24 -9.99
CA THR A 61 -5.23 10.96 -10.57
C THR A 61 -4.09 10.01 -10.84
N VAL A 62 -3.65 9.97 -12.10
CA VAL A 62 -2.49 9.17 -12.50
C VAL A 62 -1.32 10.10 -12.80
N ALA A 63 -0.26 9.97 -12.00
CA ALA A 63 1.04 10.59 -12.23
C ALA A 63 1.80 9.82 -13.32
N VAL A 64 2.33 10.53 -14.32
CA VAL A 64 2.95 9.92 -15.50
C VAL A 64 4.20 10.70 -15.90
N SER A 65 5.27 10.03 -16.32
CA SER A 65 6.42 10.72 -16.89
C SER A 65 6.04 11.47 -18.18
N ALA A 66 6.82 12.49 -18.52
CA ALA A 66 6.68 13.21 -19.80
C ALA A 66 6.71 12.25 -21.00
N SER A 67 7.50 11.18 -20.93
CA SER A 67 7.69 10.22 -22.03
C SER A 67 6.45 9.34 -22.27
N GLN A 68 5.70 9.05 -21.21
CA GLN A 68 4.51 8.20 -21.26
C GLN A 68 3.20 8.99 -21.27
N TYR A 69 3.22 10.33 -21.12
CA TYR A 69 2.04 11.16 -20.93
C TYR A 69 0.95 10.90 -21.98
N GLU A 70 1.28 11.03 -23.27
CA GLU A 70 0.32 10.82 -24.37
C GLU A 70 -0.20 9.38 -24.42
N ASN A 71 0.66 8.39 -24.17
CA ASN A 71 0.27 6.97 -24.13
C ASN A 71 -0.72 6.70 -22.98
N ALA A 72 -0.40 7.18 -21.78
CA ALA A 72 -1.27 7.03 -20.62
C ALA A 72 -2.59 7.76 -20.83
N ARG A 73 -2.55 9.01 -21.32
CA ARG A 73 -3.76 9.80 -21.57
C ARG A 73 -4.71 9.13 -22.55
N ALA A 74 -4.19 8.56 -23.64
CA ALA A 74 -4.98 7.82 -24.61
C ALA A 74 -5.60 6.54 -24.03
N ARG A 75 -4.89 5.82 -23.16
CA ARG A 75 -5.39 4.58 -22.52
C ARG A 75 -6.39 4.83 -21.40
N LEU A 76 -6.28 5.98 -20.75
CA LEU A 76 -7.08 6.39 -19.60
C LEU A 76 -8.19 7.37 -20.00
N ASP A 77 -8.54 7.50 -21.28
CA ASP A 77 -9.62 8.39 -21.76
C ASP A 77 -11.01 7.90 -21.32
N VAL A 78 -11.27 8.04 -20.03
CA VAL A 78 -12.54 7.78 -19.36
C VAL A 78 -12.83 8.96 -18.42
N PRO A 79 -14.12 9.29 -18.19
CA PRO A 79 -14.49 10.27 -17.18
C PRO A 79 -13.89 9.93 -15.80
N ASN A 80 -13.68 10.94 -14.97
CA ASN A 80 -13.13 10.82 -13.60
C ASN A 80 -11.66 10.40 -13.51
N ILE A 81 -10.91 10.26 -14.61
CA ILE A 81 -9.45 10.06 -14.56
C ILE A 81 -8.72 11.28 -15.10
N ARG A 82 -8.00 12.00 -14.23
CA ARG A 82 -7.03 13.03 -14.66
C ARG A 82 -5.62 12.42 -14.73
N VAL A 83 -4.83 12.93 -15.68
CA VAL A 83 -3.43 12.53 -15.88
C VAL A 83 -2.58 13.77 -15.66
N VAL A 84 -1.57 13.65 -14.81
CA VAL A 84 -0.66 14.74 -14.44
C VAL A 84 0.77 14.31 -14.73
N GLU A 85 1.54 15.19 -15.38
CA GLU A 85 2.96 14.93 -15.61
C GLU A 85 3.72 15.01 -14.27
N MET A 86 4.42 13.94 -13.90
CA MET A 86 5.22 13.84 -12.69
C MET A 86 6.31 12.79 -12.87
N SER A 87 7.55 13.13 -12.53
CA SER A 87 8.65 12.16 -12.54
C SER A 87 8.65 11.30 -11.27
N SER A 88 8.86 10.00 -11.44
CA SER A 88 9.08 8.96 -10.43
C SER A 88 10.17 7.99 -10.92
N ASP A 89 10.71 7.13 -10.05
CA ASP A 89 11.66 6.06 -10.43
C ASP A 89 10.96 4.69 -10.53
N ASP A 90 9.85 4.45 -9.82
CA ASP A 90 8.89 3.37 -10.10
C ASP A 90 7.42 3.79 -9.79
N ALA A 91 6.48 2.84 -9.80
CA ALA A 91 5.03 3.10 -9.79
C ALA A 91 4.28 2.76 -8.49
N TRP A 92 4.95 2.87 -7.33
CA TRP A 92 4.41 2.45 -6.03
C TRP A 92 4.04 3.65 -5.15
N VAL A 93 2.91 4.30 -5.49
CA VAL A 93 2.49 5.53 -4.80
C VAL A 93 1.99 5.31 -3.37
N ARG A 94 1.61 4.07 -3.02
CA ARG A 94 1.30 3.73 -1.63
C ARG A 94 2.48 4.03 -0.69
N ASP A 95 3.69 3.79 -1.19
CA ASP A 95 4.90 3.81 -0.40
C ASP A 95 5.69 5.11 -0.54
N SER A 96 5.66 5.71 -1.74
CA SER A 96 6.34 6.98 -2.04
C SER A 96 5.43 8.22 -1.97
N GLY A 97 4.11 8.01 -1.89
CA GLY A 97 3.12 9.07 -1.78
C GLY A 97 2.96 9.61 -0.35
N PRO A 98 2.16 10.68 -0.18
CA PRO A 98 1.92 11.22 1.14
C PRO A 98 0.88 10.40 1.88
N THR A 99 1.05 10.24 3.20
CA THR A 99 -0.04 9.81 4.08
C THR A 99 -0.87 11.03 4.46
N PHE A 100 -2.06 11.15 3.87
CA PHE A 100 -2.97 12.25 4.18
C PHE A 100 -3.54 12.15 5.59
N VAL A 101 -3.66 13.30 6.25
CA VAL A 101 -4.24 13.46 7.58
C VAL A 101 -5.30 14.55 7.56
N ILE A 102 -6.32 14.40 8.39
CA ILE A 102 -7.48 15.31 8.45
C ILE A 102 -7.73 15.80 9.88
N ASN A 103 -8.42 16.92 10.00
CA ASN A 103 -8.94 17.44 11.28
C ASN A 103 -10.47 17.61 11.23
N ASP A 104 -11.07 17.94 12.37
CA ASP A 104 -12.52 18.15 12.50
C ASP A 104 -12.99 19.50 11.96
N GLN A 105 -12.08 20.31 11.41
CA GLN A 105 -12.34 21.65 10.86
C GLN A 105 -12.45 21.65 9.32
N GLY A 106 -12.35 20.48 8.69
CA GLY A 106 -12.46 20.34 7.23
C GLY A 106 -11.18 20.69 6.50
N GLU A 107 -10.02 20.49 7.12
CA GLU A 107 -8.71 20.64 6.49
C GLU A 107 -8.08 19.28 6.21
N VAL A 108 -7.27 19.22 5.15
CA VAL A 108 -6.48 18.05 4.77
C VAL A 108 -5.01 18.49 4.64
N ARG A 109 -4.12 17.75 5.29
CA ARG A 109 -2.66 17.90 5.22
C ARG A 109 -2.05 16.55 4.84
N GLY A 110 -0.73 16.49 4.67
CA GLY A 110 -0.04 15.24 4.42
C GLY A 110 1.23 15.09 5.26
N VAL A 111 1.46 13.86 5.71
CA VAL A 111 2.77 13.43 6.18
C VAL A 111 3.55 12.89 4.99
N HIS A 112 4.75 13.43 4.82
CA HIS A 112 5.69 13.02 3.78
C HIS A 112 6.87 12.34 4.47
N TRP A 113 6.86 11.01 4.41
CA TRP A 113 7.90 10.17 4.99
C TRP A 113 9.20 10.27 4.19
N GLY A 114 10.31 9.82 4.78
CA GLY A 114 11.47 9.42 3.97
C GLY A 114 11.18 8.11 3.26
N PHE A 115 11.61 7.99 2.01
CA PHE A 115 11.52 6.81 1.17
C PHE A 115 12.91 6.41 0.69
N ASN A 116 13.21 5.11 0.75
CA ASN A 116 14.52 4.59 0.36
C ASN A 116 14.45 3.37 -0.58
N ALA A 117 13.34 3.17 -1.31
CA ALA A 117 13.12 1.97 -2.11
C ALA A 117 13.26 0.67 -1.30
N TRP A 118 12.59 0.62 -0.15
CA TRP A 118 12.45 -0.55 0.72
C TRP A 118 13.79 -1.15 1.20
N GLY A 119 14.76 -0.31 1.56
CA GLY A 119 16.01 -0.76 2.17
C GLY A 119 17.26 0.01 1.76
N GLY A 120 17.12 0.98 0.85
CA GLY A 120 18.22 1.82 0.38
C GLY A 120 19.36 0.99 -0.19
N PHE A 121 20.58 1.25 0.28
CA PHE A 121 21.77 0.51 -0.14
C PHE A 121 21.98 -0.84 0.57
N ASP A 122 21.10 -1.22 1.50
CA ASP A 122 21.15 -2.48 2.25
C ASP A 122 19.90 -3.32 1.96
N GLY A 123 19.77 -3.76 0.70
CA GLY A 123 18.69 -4.63 0.24
C GLY A 123 17.51 -3.91 -0.44
N GLY A 124 17.61 -2.62 -0.73
CA GLY A 124 16.58 -1.91 -1.48
C GLY A 124 16.42 -2.42 -2.92
N LEU A 125 15.24 -2.22 -3.49
CA LEU A 125 14.82 -2.87 -4.73
C LEU A 125 15.35 -2.22 -6.01
N TYR A 126 15.84 -0.98 -5.93
CA TYR A 126 16.49 -0.30 -7.05
C TYR A 126 17.33 0.90 -6.61
N PHE A 127 18.19 1.39 -7.50
CA PHE A 127 18.85 2.69 -7.37
C PHE A 127 18.87 3.44 -8.72
N PRO A 128 18.63 4.78 -8.74
CA PRO A 128 18.26 5.64 -7.62
C PRO A 128 16.73 5.65 -7.34
N TRP A 129 16.34 6.24 -6.20
CA TRP A 129 14.94 6.47 -5.77
C TRP A 129 14.65 7.96 -5.47
N ASN A 130 15.52 8.85 -5.93
CA ASN A 130 15.46 10.27 -5.57
C ASN A 130 14.24 10.99 -6.16
N ARG A 131 13.59 10.45 -7.21
CA ARG A 131 12.36 11.00 -7.76
C ARG A 131 11.15 10.50 -6.98
N ASP A 132 11.17 9.25 -6.54
CA ASP A 132 10.12 8.70 -5.66
C ASP A 132 10.08 9.43 -4.32
N GLU A 133 11.23 9.77 -3.76
CA GLU A 133 11.36 10.61 -2.54
C GLU A 133 10.78 12.03 -2.69
N GLN A 134 10.41 12.44 -3.91
CA GLN A 134 9.75 13.73 -4.18
C GLN A 134 8.25 13.58 -4.46
N VAL A 135 7.74 12.37 -4.66
CA VAL A 135 6.34 12.12 -5.06
C VAL A 135 5.39 12.66 -4.01
N GLY A 136 5.60 12.34 -2.74
CA GLY A 136 4.80 12.84 -1.61
C GLY A 136 4.62 14.36 -1.63
N GLY A 137 5.73 15.09 -1.64
CA GLY A 137 5.72 16.55 -1.70
C GLY A 137 5.08 17.12 -2.97
N LYS A 138 5.31 16.51 -4.15
CA LYS A 138 4.68 16.95 -5.41
C LYS A 138 3.16 16.78 -5.40
N ILE A 139 2.67 15.66 -4.86
CA ILE A 139 1.23 15.43 -4.69
C ILE A 139 0.62 16.48 -3.78
N LEU A 140 1.26 16.77 -2.64
CA LEU A 140 0.77 17.78 -1.70
C LEU A 140 0.75 19.20 -2.29
N GLU A 141 1.75 19.58 -3.09
CA GLU A 141 1.76 20.86 -3.81
C GLU A 141 0.64 20.96 -4.85
N ILE A 142 0.37 19.88 -5.62
CA ILE A 142 -0.74 19.86 -6.59
C ILE A 142 -2.09 20.06 -5.88
N GLU A 143 -2.27 19.40 -4.73
CA GLU A 143 -3.51 19.46 -3.94
C GLU A 143 -3.60 20.70 -3.04
N ARG A 144 -2.51 21.47 -2.95
CA ARG A 144 -2.38 22.63 -2.07
C ARG A 144 -2.56 22.28 -0.59
N CYS A 145 -2.05 21.11 -0.18
CA CYS A 145 -2.08 20.63 1.20
C CYS A 145 -0.75 20.94 1.90
N GLN A 146 -0.81 21.42 3.16
CA GLN A 146 0.41 21.61 3.95
C GLN A 146 1.07 20.27 4.29
N GLU A 147 2.39 20.30 4.47
CA GLU A 147 3.24 19.11 4.59
C GLU A 147 3.90 19.03 5.97
N TYR A 148 3.89 17.82 6.55
CA TYR A 148 4.74 17.41 7.65
C TYR A 148 5.83 16.50 7.11
N ARG A 149 7.08 16.95 7.10
CA ARG A 149 8.23 16.16 6.62
C ARG A 149 8.90 15.45 7.79
N THR A 150 9.08 14.13 7.72
CA THR A 150 9.78 13.37 8.76
C THR A 150 11.24 13.13 8.38
N GLU A 151 12.06 14.19 8.48
CA GLU A 151 13.49 14.10 8.17
C GLU A 151 14.19 13.01 9.01
N GLY A 152 14.94 12.13 8.35
CA GLY A 152 15.68 11.06 9.01
C GLY A 152 14.84 9.84 9.41
N PHE A 153 13.54 9.83 9.11
CA PHE A 153 12.66 8.69 9.39
C PHE A 153 12.09 8.13 8.08
N VAL A 154 12.44 6.88 7.78
CA VAL A 154 11.98 6.14 6.60
C VAL A 154 10.74 5.34 6.95
N LEU A 155 9.67 5.50 6.16
CA LEU A 155 8.46 4.69 6.28
C LEU A 155 7.69 4.67 4.97
N GLU A 156 7.16 3.51 4.63
CA GLU A 156 6.30 3.30 3.47
C GLU A 156 4.83 3.17 3.91
N GLY A 157 3.89 3.78 3.18
CA GLY A 157 2.48 3.74 3.57
C GLY A 157 1.89 2.31 3.62
N GLY A 158 2.39 1.37 2.81
CA GLY A 158 1.98 -0.03 2.83
C GLY A 158 2.46 -0.81 4.06
N SER A 159 3.44 -0.28 4.81
CA SER A 159 3.95 -0.92 6.02
C SER A 159 3.06 -0.69 7.24
N ILE A 160 2.02 0.15 7.14
CA ILE A 160 1.11 0.51 8.23
C ILE A 160 -0.36 0.42 7.82
N HIS A 161 -1.24 0.10 8.76
CA HIS A 161 -2.69 0.19 8.56
C HIS A 161 -3.38 0.75 9.81
N VAL A 162 -4.20 1.79 9.67
CA VAL A 162 -4.89 2.45 10.80
C VAL A 162 -6.38 2.13 10.85
N ASP A 163 -6.97 2.16 12.04
CA ASP A 163 -8.42 2.02 12.28
C ASP A 163 -9.19 3.34 12.30
N GLY A 164 -8.48 4.48 12.26
CA GLY A 164 -9.06 5.82 12.41
C GLY A 164 -9.52 6.17 13.83
N GLU A 165 -9.31 5.30 14.81
CA GLU A 165 -9.72 5.49 16.21
C GLU A 165 -8.57 5.37 17.21
N GLY A 166 -7.34 5.49 16.71
CA GLY A 166 -6.12 5.58 17.51
C GLY A 166 -5.28 4.31 17.52
N THR A 167 -5.54 3.33 16.66
CA THR A 167 -4.76 2.10 16.55
C THR A 167 -4.11 1.98 15.17
N VAL A 168 -2.85 1.56 15.15
CA VAL A 168 -2.13 1.15 13.93
C VAL A 168 -1.66 -0.30 14.07
N ILE A 169 -1.76 -1.08 12.99
CA ILE A 169 -1.11 -2.39 12.84
C ILE A 169 0.07 -2.23 11.88
N THR A 170 1.19 -2.87 12.21
CA THR A 170 2.43 -2.92 11.42
C THR A 170 3.11 -4.27 11.63
N THR A 171 4.19 -4.55 10.89
CA THR A 171 5.05 -5.73 11.12
C THR A 171 6.39 -5.35 11.76
N GLU A 172 6.94 -6.24 12.59
CA GLU A 172 8.30 -6.12 13.14
C GLU A 172 9.34 -6.36 12.06
N GLU A 173 9.12 -7.35 11.18
CA GLU A 173 9.99 -7.71 10.05
C GLU A 173 10.32 -6.51 9.16
N CYS A 174 9.39 -5.56 8.98
CA CYS A 174 9.60 -4.34 8.19
C CYS A 174 10.17 -3.18 9.02
N LEU A 175 9.42 -2.64 10.00
CA LEU A 175 9.80 -1.36 10.61
C LEU A 175 11.01 -1.47 11.56
N LEU A 176 11.31 -2.66 12.08
CA LEU A 176 12.52 -2.90 12.88
C LEU A 176 13.68 -3.44 12.02
N ASN A 177 13.50 -3.53 10.71
CA ASN A 177 14.57 -3.90 9.80
C ASN A 177 15.68 -2.84 9.84
N ARG A 178 16.93 -3.30 9.88
CA ARG A 178 18.12 -2.45 9.90
C ARG A 178 18.23 -1.55 8.66
N ASN A 179 17.54 -1.90 7.57
CA ASN A 179 17.56 -1.16 6.32
C ASN A 179 16.53 0.00 6.27
N ARG A 180 15.68 0.15 7.30
CA ARG A 180 14.76 1.29 7.47
C ARG A 180 15.36 2.33 8.41
N ASN A 181 15.20 2.12 9.72
CA ASN A 181 15.57 3.08 10.76
C ASN A 181 16.52 2.45 11.79
N PRO A 182 17.76 2.05 11.41
CA PRO A 182 18.66 1.29 12.28
C PRO A 182 19.12 2.05 13.54
N HIS A 183 18.87 3.35 13.59
CA HIS A 183 19.22 4.23 14.71
C HIS A 183 18.09 4.37 15.74
N LEU A 184 16.91 3.77 15.50
CA LEU A 184 15.74 3.85 16.37
C LEU A 184 15.36 2.47 16.91
N GLY A 185 15.03 2.41 18.19
CA GLY A 185 14.35 1.28 18.81
C GLY A 185 12.84 1.33 18.59
N ARG A 186 12.15 0.25 18.99
CA ARG A 186 10.69 0.10 18.88
C ARG A 186 9.92 1.27 19.49
N GLU A 187 10.25 1.67 20.73
CA GLU A 187 9.54 2.75 21.43
C GLU A 187 9.69 4.12 20.73
N GLU A 188 10.83 4.35 20.07
CA GLU A 188 11.07 5.59 19.31
C GLU A 188 10.26 5.60 18.01
N ILE A 189 10.17 4.45 17.32
CA ILE A 189 9.29 4.29 16.15
C ILE A 189 7.82 4.48 16.56
N GLU A 190 7.38 3.85 17.66
CA GLU A 190 6.02 4.02 18.18
C GLU A 190 5.70 5.49 18.50
N LYS A 191 6.67 6.24 19.03
CA LYS A 191 6.50 7.68 19.27
C LYS A 191 6.29 8.45 17.97
N VAL A 192 7.11 8.20 16.93
CA VAL A 192 6.96 8.86 15.63
C VAL A 192 5.60 8.56 15.01
N LEU A 193 5.19 7.28 15.00
CA LEU A 193 3.86 6.85 14.53
C LEU A 193 2.75 7.54 15.34
N GLY A 194 2.89 7.59 16.66
CA GLY A 194 1.92 8.23 17.55
C GLY A 194 1.78 9.72 17.29
N GLU A 195 2.87 10.43 16.99
CA GLU A 195 2.87 11.87 16.69
C GLU A 195 2.34 12.20 15.29
N HIS A 196 2.61 11.35 14.30
CA HIS A 196 2.31 11.64 12.88
C HIS A 196 1.02 11.00 12.36
N LEU A 197 0.57 9.90 12.95
CA LEU A 197 -0.72 9.29 12.63
C LEU A 197 -1.81 9.65 13.65
N ALA A 198 -1.42 10.26 14.78
CA ALA A 198 -2.26 10.49 15.96
C ALA A 198 -2.85 9.21 16.58
N VAL A 199 -2.07 8.13 16.55
CA VAL A 199 -2.43 6.84 17.18
C VAL A 199 -1.86 6.69 18.59
N GLU A 200 -2.61 6.03 19.46
CA GLU A 200 -2.24 5.76 20.86
C GLU A 200 -1.68 4.35 21.05
N LYS A 201 -1.94 3.45 20.11
CA LYS A 201 -1.58 2.04 20.22
C LYS A 201 -1.04 1.49 18.91
N VAL A 202 0.09 0.80 19.01
CA VAL A 202 0.71 0.06 17.90
C VAL A 202 0.57 -1.44 18.17
N ILE A 203 0.06 -2.17 17.18
CA ILE A 203 -0.02 -3.63 17.18
C ILE A 203 1.06 -4.16 16.24
N TRP A 204 2.03 -4.87 16.81
CA TRP A 204 3.17 -5.42 16.10
C TRP A 204 2.91 -6.88 15.73
N LEU A 205 2.66 -7.16 14.45
CA LEU A 205 2.72 -8.52 13.94
C LEU A 205 4.20 -8.92 13.76
N PRO A 206 4.62 -10.15 14.08
CA PRO A 206 6.04 -10.50 14.02
C PRO A 206 6.59 -10.43 12.59
N ASP A 207 5.83 -10.97 11.64
CA ASP A 207 6.24 -11.18 10.26
C ASP A 207 5.15 -10.71 9.28
N GLY A 208 5.54 -10.40 8.04
CA GLY A 208 4.64 -10.30 6.88
C GLY A 208 4.51 -11.62 6.12
N LEU A 209 4.05 -11.57 4.87
CA LEU A 209 4.00 -12.75 4.00
C LEU A 209 5.41 -13.25 3.64
N PHE A 210 5.53 -14.56 3.46
CA PHE A 210 6.78 -15.19 3.02
C PHE A 210 7.20 -14.67 1.64
N ASN A 211 8.48 -14.29 1.52
CA ASN A 211 9.09 -13.69 0.33
C ASN A 211 8.41 -12.39 -0.13
N ASP A 212 7.83 -11.62 0.78
CA ASP A 212 7.45 -10.25 0.48
C ASP A 212 8.72 -9.40 0.28
N GLU A 213 8.84 -8.77 -0.90
CA GLU A 213 10.01 -7.99 -1.29
C GLU A 213 10.16 -6.69 -0.49
N THR A 214 9.12 -6.31 0.26
CA THR A 214 9.06 -5.08 1.05
C THR A 214 9.53 -5.26 2.51
N ASP A 215 10.18 -6.38 2.82
CA ASP A 215 10.49 -6.84 4.18
C ASP A 215 9.22 -7.10 5.01
N GLY A 216 8.15 -7.58 4.37
CA GLY A 216 6.93 -8.02 5.04
C GLY A 216 5.98 -6.88 5.39
N HIS A 217 5.62 -6.02 4.42
CA HIS A 217 4.58 -5.01 4.61
C HIS A 217 3.27 -5.60 5.15
N VAL A 218 2.61 -4.84 6.02
CA VAL A 218 1.36 -5.26 6.64
C VAL A 218 0.20 -5.28 5.64
N ASP A 219 0.17 -4.38 4.66
CA ASP A 219 -0.93 -4.28 3.69
C ASP A 219 -1.11 -5.49 2.77
N ASN A 220 -0.08 -6.34 2.68
CA ASN A 220 -0.14 -7.59 1.95
C ASN A 220 -0.60 -8.76 2.85
N PHE A 221 -0.60 -8.57 4.17
CA PHE A 221 -0.81 -9.63 5.16
C PHE A 221 -2.05 -9.43 6.05
N CYS A 222 -2.29 -8.22 6.56
CA CYS A 222 -3.39 -7.89 7.46
C CYS A 222 -3.89 -6.46 7.22
N CYS A 223 -5.21 -6.29 7.16
CA CYS A 223 -5.84 -4.96 7.03
C CYS A 223 -7.00 -4.79 8.00
N TYR A 224 -7.35 -3.54 8.28
CA TYR A 224 -8.59 -3.25 9.01
C TYR A 224 -9.79 -3.30 8.07
N VAL A 225 -10.86 -3.96 8.52
CA VAL A 225 -12.16 -3.98 7.82
C VAL A 225 -13.08 -2.89 8.35
N ARG A 226 -13.04 -2.66 9.67
CA ARG A 226 -13.75 -1.64 10.45
C ARG A 226 -13.17 -1.58 11.86
N PRO A 227 -13.56 -0.63 12.73
CA PRO A 227 -13.02 -0.58 14.08
C PRO A 227 -13.23 -1.89 14.85
N GLY A 228 -12.15 -2.45 15.40
CA GLY A 228 -12.15 -3.73 16.12
C GLY A 228 -12.22 -4.99 15.25
N GLU A 229 -12.25 -4.89 13.92
CA GLU A 229 -12.25 -6.07 13.04
C GLU A 229 -11.17 -5.98 11.96
N VAL A 230 -10.44 -7.07 11.77
CA VAL A 230 -9.31 -7.16 10.84
C VAL A 230 -9.47 -8.36 9.90
N LEU A 231 -8.84 -8.29 8.74
CA LEU A 231 -8.77 -9.36 7.77
C LEU A 231 -7.31 -9.79 7.59
N LEU A 232 -7.01 -11.03 7.95
CA LEU A 232 -5.68 -11.63 7.94
C LEU A 232 -5.57 -12.65 6.80
N ALA A 233 -4.52 -12.56 6.00
CA ALA A 233 -4.17 -13.58 5.02
C ALA A 233 -3.84 -14.89 5.76
N TRP A 234 -4.40 -16.00 5.29
CA TRP A 234 -4.48 -17.25 6.05
C TRP A 234 -4.26 -18.48 5.18
N THR A 235 -3.57 -19.46 5.76
CA THR A 235 -3.50 -20.83 5.28
C THR A 235 -3.57 -21.79 6.46
N ASP A 236 -4.33 -22.87 6.31
CA ASP A 236 -4.36 -23.99 7.26
C ASP A 236 -3.36 -25.10 6.86
N ASP A 237 -2.64 -24.97 5.74
CA ASP A 237 -1.67 -25.96 5.27
C ASP A 237 -0.34 -25.84 6.03
N PRO A 238 0.01 -26.80 6.92
CA PRO A 238 1.24 -26.72 7.71
C PRO A 238 2.53 -26.81 6.88
N GLN A 239 2.44 -27.19 5.60
CA GLN A 239 3.57 -27.24 4.68
C GLN A 239 3.81 -25.92 3.93
N ASP A 240 2.84 -25.00 3.95
CA ASP A 240 3.03 -23.67 3.38
C ASP A 240 3.92 -22.83 4.31
N PRO A 241 4.98 -22.18 3.83
CA PRO A 241 5.85 -21.33 4.65
C PRO A 241 5.11 -20.16 5.33
N ASN A 242 3.92 -19.78 4.84
CA ASN A 242 3.08 -18.79 5.50
C ASN A 242 2.33 -19.33 6.72
N TYR A 243 2.21 -20.64 6.90
CA TYR A 243 1.49 -21.22 8.05
C TYR A 243 2.01 -20.72 9.40
N PRO A 244 3.32 -20.85 9.74
CA PRO A 244 3.82 -20.34 11.02
C PRO A 244 3.65 -18.82 11.17
N ARG A 245 3.79 -18.06 10.09
CA ARG A 245 3.59 -16.60 10.06
C ARG A 245 2.13 -16.23 10.38
N CYS A 246 1.17 -16.94 9.78
CA CYS A 246 -0.26 -16.81 10.06
C CYS A 246 -0.59 -17.11 11.52
N GLN A 247 -0.06 -18.21 12.07
CA GLN A 247 -0.29 -18.59 13.47
C GLN A 247 0.27 -17.53 14.44
N ALA A 248 1.47 -17.00 14.16
CA ALA A 248 2.09 -15.97 14.99
C ALA A 248 1.27 -14.68 14.99
N ALA A 249 0.83 -14.22 13.82
CA ALA A 249 -0.03 -13.04 13.70
C ALA A 249 -1.39 -13.23 14.40
N MET A 250 -2.04 -14.38 14.23
CA MET A 250 -3.29 -14.70 14.91
C MET A 250 -3.13 -14.65 16.44
N ASN A 251 -2.07 -15.25 16.97
CA ASN A 251 -1.79 -15.23 18.40
C ASN A 251 -1.63 -13.79 18.94
N VAL A 252 -0.99 -12.89 18.18
CA VAL A 252 -0.93 -11.47 18.54
C VAL A 252 -2.33 -10.86 18.55
N LEU A 253 -3.10 -11.03 17.47
CA LEU A 253 -4.41 -10.40 17.31
C LEU A 253 -5.44 -10.88 18.35
N GLU A 254 -5.46 -12.17 18.71
CA GLU A 254 -6.37 -12.72 19.72
C GLU A 254 -6.08 -12.18 21.14
N ASN A 255 -4.80 -11.94 21.45
CA ASN A 255 -4.36 -11.44 22.76
C ASN A 255 -4.30 -9.91 22.84
N ALA A 256 -4.28 -9.22 21.70
CA ALA A 256 -4.27 -7.77 21.64
C ALA A 256 -5.66 -7.16 21.87
N ARG A 257 -5.66 -5.88 22.21
CA ARG A 257 -6.84 -5.01 22.21
C ARG A 257 -6.50 -3.77 21.41
N ASP A 258 -7.47 -3.14 20.77
CA ASP A 258 -7.24 -1.84 20.13
C ASP A 258 -7.13 -0.69 21.14
N ALA A 259 -6.95 0.55 20.68
CA ALA A 259 -6.83 1.74 21.52
C ALA A 259 -8.11 2.03 22.34
N LYS A 260 -9.28 1.53 21.90
CA LYS A 260 -10.56 1.64 22.62
C LYS A 260 -10.83 0.44 23.54
N GLY A 261 -9.88 -0.49 23.65
CA GLY A 261 -9.98 -1.67 24.52
C GLY A 261 -10.81 -2.81 23.94
N ARG A 262 -11.19 -2.78 22.65
CA ARG A 262 -11.94 -3.85 21.99
C ARG A 262 -11.01 -5.02 21.66
N ALA A 263 -11.53 -6.24 21.78
CA ALA A 263 -10.86 -7.43 21.23
C ALA A 263 -11.05 -7.47 19.72
N PHE A 264 -10.04 -7.95 18.99
CA PHE A 264 -10.15 -8.08 17.54
C PHE A 264 -11.05 -9.25 17.15
N VAL A 265 -11.97 -8.99 16.23
CA VAL A 265 -12.57 -10.05 15.40
C VAL A 265 -11.65 -10.24 14.19
N VAL A 266 -11.07 -11.43 14.05
CA VAL A 266 -10.14 -11.75 12.97
C VAL A 266 -10.86 -12.56 11.90
N HIS A 267 -11.03 -11.95 10.74
CA HIS A 267 -11.51 -12.61 9.52
C HIS A 267 -10.33 -13.21 8.77
N LYS A 268 -10.52 -14.38 8.16
CA LYS A 268 -9.45 -15.10 7.43
C LYS A 268 -9.68 -14.96 5.93
N MET A 269 -8.67 -14.48 5.21
CA MET A 269 -8.62 -14.43 3.75
C MET A 269 -7.69 -15.56 3.26
N PRO A 270 -8.12 -16.49 2.39
CA PRO A 270 -7.20 -17.50 1.87
C PRO A 270 -6.02 -16.84 1.13
N ILE A 271 -4.83 -17.40 1.24
CA ILE A 271 -3.70 -17.03 0.35
C ILE A 271 -3.90 -17.80 -0.98
N PRO A 272 -3.73 -17.18 -2.17
CA PRO A 272 -3.75 -17.91 -3.45
C PRO A 272 -2.74 -19.08 -3.44
N GLY A 273 -2.88 -20.04 -4.36
CA GLY A 273 -1.87 -21.09 -4.53
C GLY A 273 -0.46 -20.49 -4.69
N PRO A 274 0.62 -21.24 -4.46
CA PRO A 274 1.96 -20.68 -4.65
C PRO A 274 2.11 -20.21 -6.11
N LEU A 275 2.30 -18.90 -6.28
CA LEU A 275 2.43 -18.26 -7.58
C LEU A 275 3.92 -18.06 -7.88
N TYR A 276 4.29 -18.37 -9.12
CA TYR A 276 5.63 -18.17 -9.64
C TYR A 276 5.55 -17.43 -10.97
N ALA A 277 6.57 -16.62 -11.22
CA ALA A 277 6.84 -16.12 -12.56
C ALA A 277 7.33 -17.28 -13.44
N THR A 278 6.99 -17.24 -14.71
CA THR A 278 7.53 -18.15 -15.73
C THR A 278 8.89 -17.65 -16.21
N GLU A 279 9.68 -18.54 -16.83
CA GLU A 279 10.95 -18.16 -17.47
C GLU A 279 10.76 -17.06 -18.52
N GLU A 280 9.66 -17.12 -19.29
CA GLU A 280 9.33 -16.11 -20.31
C GLU A 280 9.00 -14.75 -19.68
N GLU A 281 8.24 -14.74 -18.58
CA GLU A 281 7.91 -13.50 -17.86
C GLU A 281 9.16 -12.83 -17.30
N CYS A 282 10.09 -13.61 -16.71
CA CYS A 282 11.35 -13.09 -16.20
C CYS A 282 12.29 -12.63 -17.33
N ALA A 283 12.38 -13.37 -18.44
CA ALA A 283 13.21 -13.00 -19.59
C ALA A 283 12.78 -11.70 -20.27
N GLY A 284 11.54 -11.25 -20.04
CA GLY A 284 11.04 -9.97 -20.53
C GLY A 284 11.49 -8.75 -19.71
N VAL A 285 12.23 -8.93 -18.62
CA VAL A 285 12.69 -7.86 -17.70
C VAL A 285 14.18 -7.61 -17.90
N ASP A 286 14.56 -6.35 -18.01
CA ASP A 286 15.97 -5.97 -18.21
C ASP A 286 16.80 -6.27 -16.95
N ALA A 287 17.91 -6.97 -17.11
CA ALA A 287 18.85 -7.20 -16.01
C ALA A 287 19.73 -5.95 -15.80
N VAL A 288 19.42 -5.18 -14.74
CA VAL A 288 20.16 -3.97 -14.37
C VAL A 288 20.78 -4.15 -13.00
N ALA A 289 22.08 -3.90 -12.90
CA ALA A 289 22.79 -3.97 -11.62
C ALA A 289 22.21 -2.94 -10.63
N GLY A 290 21.83 -3.44 -9.45
CA GLY A 290 21.21 -2.63 -8.41
C GLY A 290 19.68 -2.63 -8.43
N SER A 291 19.04 -3.27 -9.41
CA SER A 291 17.59 -3.52 -9.43
C SER A 291 17.28 -4.96 -9.01
N GLN A 292 16.11 -5.17 -8.41
CA GLN A 292 15.63 -6.47 -7.96
C GLN A 292 15.56 -7.48 -9.12
N GLU A 293 16.27 -8.60 -8.98
CA GLU A 293 16.25 -9.67 -9.99
C GLU A 293 14.90 -10.39 -9.98
N ARG A 294 14.37 -10.66 -11.18
CA ARG A 294 13.15 -11.46 -11.38
C ARG A 294 13.54 -12.91 -11.67
N ASN A 295 13.18 -13.81 -10.77
CA ASN A 295 13.60 -15.21 -10.82
C ASN A 295 12.39 -16.16 -10.74
N PRO A 296 12.22 -17.09 -11.70
CA PRO A 296 11.06 -18.00 -11.73
C PRO A 296 11.04 -19.02 -10.58
N SER A 297 12.15 -19.23 -9.86
CA SER A 297 12.17 -20.11 -8.68
C SER A 297 11.72 -19.42 -7.39
N VAL A 298 11.57 -18.09 -7.39
CA VAL A 298 11.13 -17.32 -6.23
C VAL A 298 9.61 -17.27 -6.22
N ARG A 299 9.00 -17.68 -5.11
CA ARG A 299 7.55 -17.57 -4.90
C ARG A 299 7.17 -16.09 -4.80
N LEU A 300 6.17 -15.68 -5.57
CA LEU A 300 5.58 -14.35 -5.50
C LEU A 300 4.68 -14.23 -4.25
N ALA A 301 4.74 -13.09 -3.56
CA ALA A 301 3.93 -12.77 -2.39
C ALA A 301 2.49 -12.36 -2.76
N GLY A 302 1.77 -13.23 -3.48
CA GLY A 302 0.39 -12.97 -3.91
C GLY A 302 -0.59 -13.00 -2.74
N SER A 303 -1.43 -11.96 -2.63
CA SER A 303 -2.42 -11.84 -1.56
C SER A 303 -3.71 -11.20 -2.06
N TYR A 304 -4.85 -11.72 -1.59
CA TYR A 304 -6.14 -11.06 -1.76
C TYR A 304 -6.38 -9.94 -0.74
N VAL A 305 -5.53 -9.82 0.29
CA VAL A 305 -5.60 -8.72 1.28
C VAL A 305 -5.13 -7.39 0.69
N ASN A 306 -4.33 -7.43 -0.39
CA ASN A 306 -3.81 -6.24 -1.07
C ASN A 306 -4.86 -5.57 -2.00
N PHE A 307 -6.08 -5.39 -1.50
CA PHE A 307 -7.18 -4.67 -2.14
C PHE A 307 -7.25 -3.23 -1.67
N LEU A 308 -7.92 -2.37 -2.43
CA LEU A 308 -8.20 -0.98 -2.05
C LEU A 308 -9.66 -0.81 -1.65
N ILE A 309 -9.92 -0.14 -0.51
CA ILE A 309 -11.26 0.36 -0.18
C ILE A 309 -11.47 1.72 -0.84
N VAL A 310 -12.57 1.86 -1.58
CA VAL A 310 -13.04 3.13 -2.16
C VAL A 310 -14.49 3.35 -1.75
N ASN A 311 -14.99 4.58 -1.83
CA ASN A 311 -16.28 4.99 -1.25
C ASN A 311 -17.46 3.99 -1.39
N GLY A 312 -17.64 3.38 -2.57
CA GLY A 312 -18.73 2.43 -2.84
C GLY A 312 -18.26 1.08 -3.37
N GLY A 313 -16.95 0.80 -3.33
CA GLY A 313 -16.36 -0.36 -3.97
C GLY A 313 -15.16 -0.94 -3.22
N ILE A 314 -14.88 -2.22 -3.48
CA ILE A 314 -13.65 -2.90 -3.09
C ILE A 314 -12.96 -3.31 -4.38
N ILE A 315 -11.78 -2.77 -4.65
CA ILE A 315 -11.00 -3.11 -5.84
C ILE A 315 -9.96 -4.15 -5.43
N ALA A 316 -10.22 -5.41 -5.76
CA ALA A 316 -9.45 -6.55 -5.26
C ALA A 316 -8.74 -7.31 -6.39
N PRO A 317 -7.54 -7.85 -6.13
CA PRO A 317 -6.82 -8.62 -7.13
C PRO A 317 -7.47 -9.99 -7.36
N SER A 318 -7.34 -10.49 -8.59
CA SER A 318 -7.62 -11.87 -8.97
C SER A 318 -6.39 -12.48 -9.65
N PHE A 319 -6.17 -13.77 -9.48
CA PHE A 319 -4.92 -14.43 -9.89
C PHE A 319 -5.12 -15.59 -10.86
N ASP A 320 -6.33 -15.74 -11.41
CA ASP A 320 -6.76 -16.94 -12.15
C ASP A 320 -6.59 -18.20 -11.27
N ASP A 321 -6.84 -18.04 -9.97
CA ASP A 321 -6.68 -19.06 -8.94
C ASP A 321 -8.07 -19.53 -8.45
N PRO A 322 -8.27 -20.82 -8.12
CA PRO A 322 -9.57 -21.31 -7.65
C PRO A 322 -10.13 -20.59 -6.42
N LYS A 323 -9.27 -19.93 -5.63
CA LYS A 323 -9.68 -19.14 -4.45
C LYS A 323 -10.15 -17.73 -4.80
N ASP A 324 -10.05 -17.27 -6.06
CA ASP A 324 -10.57 -15.97 -6.50
C ASP A 324 -12.06 -15.80 -6.12
N ALA A 325 -12.85 -16.86 -6.37
CA ALA A 325 -14.28 -16.87 -6.05
C ALA A 325 -14.53 -16.82 -4.53
N ILE A 326 -13.70 -17.51 -3.75
CA ILE A 326 -13.77 -17.53 -2.28
C ILE A 326 -13.42 -16.15 -1.72
N ALA A 327 -12.33 -15.55 -2.19
CA ALA A 327 -11.89 -14.22 -1.80
C ALA A 327 -12.96 -13.17 -2.10
N ARG A 328 -13.56 -13.21 -3.30
CA ARG A 328 -14.69 -12.35 -3.67
C ARG A 328 -15.87 -12.50 -2.70
N GLU A 329 -16.25 -13.74 -2.36
CA GLU A 329 -17.36 -13.99 -1.44
C GLU A 329 -17.08 -13.47 -0.03
N ILE A 330 -15.86 -13.66 0.48
CA ILE A 330 -15.43 -13.13 1.78
C ILE A 330 -15.49 -11.61 1.77
N LEU A 331 -14.88 -10.95 0.79
CA LEU A 331 -14.92 -9.49 0.66
C LEU A 331 -16.35 -8.97 0.56
N GLN A 332 -17.23 -9.63 -0.19
CA GLN A 332 -18.61 -9.18 -0.32
C GLN A 332 -19.41 -9.31 0.98
N LYS A 333 -19.15 -10.37 1.77
CA LYS A 333 -19.75 -10.55 3.10
C LYS A 333 -19.23 -9.51 4.09
N LEU A 334 -17.93 -9.20 4.03
CA LEU A 334 -17.32 -8.22 4.90
C LEU A 334 -17.76 -6.81 4.54
N PHE A 335 -17.91 -6.47 3.26
CA PHE A 335 -18.29 -5.14 2.81
C PHE A 335 -19.65 -5.17 2.08
N PRO A 336 -20.77 -5.45 2.78
CA PRO A 336 -22.06 -5.69 2.13
C PRO A 336 -22.65 -4.46 1.43
N GLN A 337 -22.15 -3.26 1.75
CA GLN A 337 -22.55 -2.00 1.12
C GLN A 337 -21.65 -1.60 -0.06
N HIS A 338 -20.58 -2.35 -0.32
CA HIS A 338 -19.64 -2.07 -1.40
C HIS A 338 -19.81 -3.09 -2.51
N GLU A 339 -19.60 -2.65 -3.75
CA GLU A 339 -19.44 -3.56 -4.87
C GLU A 339 -18.01 -4.12 -4.90
N VAL A 340 -17.86 -5.44 -4.85
CA VAL A 340 -16.54 -6.07 -5.03
C VAL A 340 -16.22 -6.20 -6.52
N VAL A 341 -15.14 -5.54 -6.94
CA VAL A 341 -14.61 -5.55 -8.31
C VAL A 341 -13.28 -6.30 -8.32
N MET A 342 -13.29 -7.52 -8.85
CA MET A 342 -12.07 -8.30 -9.03
C MET A 342 -11.37 -7.84 -10.32
N VAL A 343 -10.08 -7.50 -10.23
CA VAL A 343 -9.25 -7.07 -11.36
C VAL A 343 -8.07 -8.03 -11.50
N PRO A 344 -7.67 -8.43 -12.73
CA PRO A 344 -6.50 -9.31 -12.90
C PRO A 344 -5.23 -8.69 -12.31
N GLY A 345 -4.68 -9.33 -11.28
CA GLY A 345 -3.57 -8.84 -10.47
C GLY A 345 -2.22 -9.49 -10.80
N ARG A 346 -2.18 -10.51 -11.68
CA ARG A 346 -0.94 -11.24 -12.01
C ARG A 346 0.17 -10.33 -12.52
N GLU A 347 -0.12 -9.48 -13.51
CA GLU A 347 0.90 -8.58 -14.09
C GLU A 347 1.43 -7.55 -13.10
N LEU A 348 0.62 -7.18 -12.10
CA LEU A 348 1.04 -6.28 -11.02
C LEU A 348 1.96 -7.03 -10.05
N LEU A 349 1.58 -8.25 -9.68
CA LEU A 349 2.32 -9.11 -8.77
C LEU A 349 3.71 -9.47 -9.30
N LEU A 350 3.88 -9.64 -10.60
CA LEU A 350 5.20 -9.84 -11.21
C LEU A 350 6.18 -8.69 -10.92
N GLY A 351 5.67 -7.48 -10.65
CA GLY A 351 6.46 -6.31 -10.27
C GLY A 351 6.70 -6.16 -8.77
N GLY A 352 6.16 -7.05 -7.92
CA GLY A 352 6.44 -7.09 -6.47
C GLY A 352 5.27 -6.75 -5.55
N GLY A 353 4.10 -6.34 -6.06
CA GLY A 353 2.96 -5.92 -5.23
C GLY A 353 1.62 -5.98 -5.96
N ASN A 354 0.56 -5.40 -5.40
CA ASN A 354 -0.75 -5.38 -6.05
C ASN A 354 -1.51 -4.07 -5.86
N ILE A 355 -2.84 -4.12 -6.05
CA ILE A 355 -3.74 -2.96 -6.12
C ILE A 355 -3.47 -1.95 -5.01
N HIS A 356 -3.38 -2.40 -3.75
CA HIS A 356 -3.18 -1.48 -2.62
C HIS A 356 -1.82 -0.77 -2.68
N CYS A 357 -0.74 -1.47 -3.06
CA CYS A 357 0.61 -0.90 -3.22
C CYS A 357 0.71 0.16 -4.34
N LEU A 358 -0.21 0.11 -5.31
CA LEU A 358 -0.22 1.00 -6.47
C LEU A 358 -1.10 2.24 -6.28
N THR A 359 -1.74 2.37 -5.13
CA THR A 359 -2.79 3.36 -4.89
C THR A 359 -2.60 4.10 -3.58
N GLN A 360 -2.93 5.39 -3.57
CA GLN A 360 -2.93 6.21 -2.35
C GLN A 360 -4.22 7.02 -2.30
N GLN A 361 -5.09 6.72 -1.34
CA GLN A 361 -6.33 7.44 -1.11
C GLN A 361 -6.09 8.84 -0.55
N GLN A 362 -6.86 9.82 -1.04
CA GLN A 362 -6.97 11.14 -0.46
C GLN A 362 -8.34 11.25 0.23
N PRO A 363 -8.39 11.38 1.57
CA PRO A 363 -9.65 11.49 2.29
C PRO A 363 -10.40 12.76 1.89
N ALA A 364 -11.72 12.74 2.06
CA ALA A 364 -12.53 13.94 2.00
C ALA A 364 -12.32 14.77 3.27
N PRO A 365 -12.37 16.11 3.18
CA PRO A 365 -12.31 16.94 4.37
C PRO A 365 -13.46 16.58 5.34
N HIS A 366 -13.13 16.31 6.60
CA HIS A 366 -14.13 16.00 7.61
C HIS A 366 -14.70 17.29 8.20
N ARG A 367 -16.02 17.47 8.10
CA ARG A 367 -16.75 18.51 8.84
C ARG A 367 -17.60 17.76 9.85
N GLY A 368 -17.32 17.95 11.14
CA GLY A 368 -18.03 17.30 12.23
C GLY A 368 -19.54 17.53 12.25
#